data_AF-A0A6A4KWP3-F1
#
_entry.id   AF-A0A6A4KWP3-F1
#
_cell.length_a   1.000
_cell.length_b   1.000
_cell.length_c   1.000
_cell.angle_alpha   90.00
_cell.angle_beta   90.00
_cell.angle_gamma   90.00
#
_symmetry.space_group_name_H-M   'P 1'
#
loop_
_entity.id
_entity.type
_entity.pdbx_description
1 polymer ?
#
loop_
_entity_poly.entity_id
_entity_poly.type
_entity_poly.pdbx_seq_one_letter_code
_entity_poly.pdbx_strand_id
1 'polypeptide(L)'
;MAACKRAVQLGAYSGLSLTKLRRFNTSKPSGPAAEKLQLEGYWTNVSGSSSSNSSVNRFDSRHISQLAKPNGKRVFLVDTLALVRSLEAQGVPSKQAEAITSAITEVLNDSLENVAHTFVSKGQMEKVSMVQDANLSKFKSEVESSQEHHFSLLQRETEKLRNDIEKMRSELRYEIDKVTAGQRLDLNLERGRIRDELTNQNAETTNLTNKLDREIHALRAQLEAAKYDVIKVCIGTLASISAVGLAIVRIFL
;
A
#
# COMPACT_ATOMS: atom_id res chain seq x y z
N MET A 1 36.54 -39.68 -6.94
CA MET A 1 35.47 -38.68 -6.74
C MET A 1 35.78 -37.48 -7.61
N ALA A 2 35.07 -37.33 -8.73
CA ALA A 2 35.22 -36.21 -9.66
C ALA A 2 34.15 -35.16 -9.34
N ALA A 3 34.56 -33.91 -9.08
CA ALA A 3 33.64 -32.78 -8.89
C ALA A 3 33.70 -31.88 -10.11
N CYS A 4 32.66 -31.95 -10.94
CA CYS A 4 32.47 -31.15 -12.13
C CYS A 4 31.98 -29.74 -11.74
N LYS A 5 32.78 -28.70 -11.99
CA LYS A 5 32.44 -27.29 -11.73
C LYS A 5 31.72 -26.73 -12.96
N ARG A 6 30.39 -26.61 -12.92
CA ARG A 6 29.59 -25.90 -13.94
C ARG A 6 29.66 -24.40 -13.68
N ALA A 7 30.25 -23.66 -14.61
CA ALA A 7 30.14 -22.21 -14.70
C ALA A 7 28.87 -21.87 -15.48
N VAL A 8 27.99 -21.05 -14.89
CA VAL A 8 26.86 -20.43 -15.59
C VAL A 8 27.17 -18.94 -15.71
N GLN A 9 27.26 -18.49 -16.95
CA GLN A 9 27.58 -17.13 -17.35
C GLN A 9 26.24 -16.40 -17.55
N LEU A 10 25.89 -15.46 -16.67
CA LEU A 10 24.71 -14.61 -16.83
C LEU A 10 25.09 -13.35 -17.60
N GLY A 11 24.41 -13.17 -18.73
CA GLY A 11 24.56 -12.04 -19.64
C GLY A 11 24.14 -10.72 -19.00
N ALA A 12 24.87 -9.68 -19.40
CA ALA A 12 24.65 -8.30 -19.00
C ALA A 12 23.54 -7.66 -19.85
N TYR A 13 22.51 -7.12 -19.21
CA TYR A 13 21.59 -6.17 -19.83
C TYR A 13 21.24 -5.04 -18.84
N SER A 14 21.74 -3.85 -19.17
CA SER A 14 21.03 -2.56 -19.07
C SER A 14 20.66 -1.99 -17.68
N GLY A 15 21.67 -1.38 -17.05
CA GLY A 15 21.64 0.02 -16.61
C GLY A 15 20.44 0.56 -15.82
N LEU A 16 20.42 0.33 -14.50
CA LEU A 16 19.79 1.24 -13.54
C LEU A 16 20.89 2.02 -12.81
N SER A 17 21.03 3.30 -13.15
CA SER A 17 21.93 4.23 -12.45
C SER A 17 21.22 4.76 -11.20
N LEU A 18 21.63 4.27 -10.03
CA LEU A 18 21.14 4.71 -8.72
C LEU A 18 22.26 5.54 -8.05
N THR A 19 22.32 6.84 -8.37
CA THR A 19 23.25 7.79 -7.74
C THR A 19 22.50 8.84 -6.94
N LYS A 20 22.18 8.54 -5.68
CA LYS A 20 22.17 9.52 -4.57
C LYS A 20 21.87 8.82 -3.23
N LEU A 21 22.92 8.32 -2.57
CA LEU A 21 22.86 8.04 -1.14
C LEU A 21 23.58 9.18 -0.41
N ARG A 22 22.83 10.19 0.04
CA ARG A 22 23.36 11.28 0.86
C ARG A 22 23.04 11.02 2.33
N ARG A 23 24.05 10.48 3.03
CA ARG A 23 24.50 10.75 4.41
C ARG A 23 23.43 11.18 5.43
N PHE A 24 23.10 10.27 6.35
CA PHE A 24 22.44 10.57 7.63
C PHE A 24 23.38 11.38 8.53
N ASN A 25 22.88 12.47 9.10
CA ASN A 25 23.47 13.12 10.27
C ASN A 25 22.38 13.24 11.34
N THR A 26 22.71 12.80 12.55
CA THR A 26 21.83 12.72 13.71
C THR A 26 21.95 13.98 14.57
N SER A 27 20.84 14.64 14.89
CA SER A 27 20.70 15.40 16.13
C SER A 27 19.22 15.49 16.56
N LYS A 28 19.03 15.52 17.89
CA LYS A 28 17.82 15.30 18.70
C LYS A 28 16.72 16.39 18.59
N PRO A 29 15.51 16.14 19.15
CA PRO A 29 14.27 16.87 18.86
C PRO A 29 13.88 17.90 19.94
N SER A 30 13.04 18.87 19.58
CA SER A 30 12.22 19.64 20.52
C SER A 30 10.98 20.29 19.88
N GLY A 31 9.80 19.84 20.28
CA GLY A 31 8.59 20.67 20.49
C GLY A 31 7.76 21.10 19.27
N PRO A 32 6.45 21.36 19.48
CA PRO A 32 5.42 21.00 18.50
C PRO A 32 4.86 22.21 17.75
N ALA A 33 4.70 22.10 16.45
CA ALA A 33 3.84 22.98 15.67
C ALA A 33 3.04 22.14 14.68
N ALA A 34 1.73 22.36 14.71
CA ALA A 34 0.75 21.73 13.86
C ALA A 34 1.10 21.92 12.39
N GLU A 35 1.18 20.84 11.63
CA GLU A 35 1.21 20.91 10.18
C GLU A 35 0.18 19.97 9.59
N LYS A 36 -0.77 20.59 8.89
CA LYS A 36 -1.83 19.97 8.09
C LYS A 36 -1.22 18.87 7.22
N LEU A 37 -1.65 17.62 7.40
CA LEU A 37 -1.45 16.58 6.41
C LEU A 37 -2.40 16.82 5.24
N GLN A 38 -1.97 17.70 4.34
CA GLN A 38 -2.51 17.84 3.01
C GLN A 38 -1.94 16.65 2.21
N LEU A 39 -2.75 15.61 2.08
CA LEU A 39 -2.44 14.46 1.24
C LEU A 39 -2.54 14.94 -0.22
N GLU A 40 -1.46 15.52 -0.74
CA GLU A 40 -1.31 15.76 -2.17
C GLU A 40 -1.30 14.41 -2.87
N GLY A 41 -2.41 14.10 -3.53
CA GLY A 41 -2.54 12.96 -4.41
C GLY A 41 -1.59 13.13 -5.57
N TYR A 42 -0.46 12.44 -5.52
CA TYR A 42 0.41 12.26 -6.67
C TYR A 42 -0.33 11.40 -7.70
N TRP A 43 -1.09 12.04 -8.56
CA TRP A 43 -1.57 11.45 -9.81
C TRP A 43 -0.36 11.29 -10.73
N THR A 44 0.19 10.08 -10.80
CA THR A 44 1.14 9.71 -11.85
C THR A 44 0.39 9.62 -13.17
N ASN A 45 0.37 10.71 -13.94
CA ASN A 45 -0.03 10.68 -15.34
C ASN A 45 1.00 9.86 -16.12
N VAL A 46 0.70 8.58 -16.34
CA VAL A 46 1.40 7.77 -17.34
C VAL A 46 0.73 8.03 -18.68
N SER A 47 1.04 9.18 -19.27
CA SER A 47 0.78 9.43 -20.68
C SER A 47 1.85 8.71 -21.48
N GLY A 48 1.67 7.41 -21.67
CA GLY A 48 2.45 6.61 -22.61
C GLY A 48 2.01 6.94 -24.03
N SER A 49 2.52 8.02 -24.61
CA SER A 49 2.44 8.26 -26.05
C SER A 49 3.43 7.33 -26.76
N SER A 50 3.04 6.07 -26.92
CA SER A 50 3.67 5.17 -27.88
C SER A 50 3.16 5.54 -29.27
N SER A 51 3.73 6.60 -29.85
CA SER A 51 3.68 6.84 -31.28
C SER A 51 4.51 5.76 -31.97
N SER A 52 3.91 4.58 -32.15
CA SER A 52 4.40 3.56 -33.06
C SER A 52 4.22 4.10 -34.47
N ASN A 53 5.25 4.78 -34.96
CA ASN A 53 5.36 5.19 -36.34
C ASN A 53 5.49 3.90 -37.16
N SER A 54 4.36 3.31 -37.56
CA SER A 54 4.34 2.23 -38.53
C SER A 54 4.72 2.86 -39.86
N SER A 55 6.03 2.97 -40.10
CA SER A 55 6.57 3.10 -41.44
C SER A 55 6.08 1.90 -42.22
N VAL A 56 4.95 2.08 -42.90
CA VAL A 56 4.42 1.17 -43.90
C VAL A 56 5.55 1.00 -44.89
N ASN A 57 6.29 -0.11 -44.77
CA ASN A 57 7.22 -0.55 -45.80
C ASN A 57 6.35 -0.81 -47.03
N ARG A 58 6.19 0.24 -47.83
CA ARG A 58 5.66 0.17 -49.19
C ARG A 58 6.67 -0.68 -49.93
N PHE A 59 6.45 -1.99 -49.93
CA PHE A 59 7.15 -2.90 -50.81
C PHE A 59 6.78 -2.46 -52.22
N ASP A 60 7.65 -1.64 -52.82
CA ASP A 60 7.66 -1.38 -54.24
C ASP A 60 7.95 -2.72 -54.92
N SER A 61 6.87 -3.47 -55.14
CA SER A 61 6.91 -4.67 -55.95
C SER A 61 7.26 -4.21 -57.35
N ARG A 62 8.53 -4.41 -57.74
CA ARG A 62 8.96 -4.31 -59.13
C ARG A 62 7.89 -4.99 -59.99
N HIS A 63 7.31 -4.21 -60.90
CA HIS A 63 6.24 -4.61 -61.81
C HIS A 63 6.79 -5.64 -62.81
N ILE A 64 7.06 -6.86 -62.34
CA ILE A 64 7.34 -8.00 -63.23
C ILE A 64 5.97 -8.43 -63.74
N SER A 65 5.72 -8.06 -65.00
CA SER A 65 4.59 -8.46 -65.85
C SER A 65 3.20 -8.24 -65.25
N GLN A 66 2.50 -7.26 -65.82
CA GLN A 66 1.06 -7.12 -65.65
C GLN A 66 0.35 -8.43 -66.00
N LEU A 67 -0.42 -8.90 -65.03
CA LEU A 67 -1.36 -10.00 -65.09
C LEU A 67 -2.28 -9.88 -66.32
N ALA A 68 -2.07 -10.74 -67.33
CA ALA A 68 -3.11 -11.06 -68.29
C ALA A 68 -3.98 -12.21 -67.73
N LYS A 69 -4.95 -11.84 -66.87
CA LYS A 69 -6.08 -12.67 -66.36
C LYS A 69 -5.72 -13.94 -65.54
N PRO A 70 -6.45 -14.24 -64.44
CA PRO A 70 -6.21 -15.42 -63.61
C PRO A 70 -6.58 -16.76 -64.29
N ASN A 71 -7.10 -16.75 -65.52
CA ASN A 71 -7.42 -17.92 -66.35
C ASN A 71 -6.97 -17.74 -67.81
N GLY A 72 -6.14 -16.73 -68.10
CA GLY A 72 -5.60 -16.51 -69.43
C GLY A 72 -4.20 -17.12 -69.54
N LYS A 73 -3.92 -17.86 -70.61
CA LYS A 73 -2.57 -18.25 -71.02
C LYS A 73 -1.61 -17.08 -70.72
N ARG A 74 -0.62 -17.29 -69.84
CA ARG A 74 0.41 -16.28 -69.53
C ARG A 74 1.04 -15.87 -70.86
N VAL A 75 0.83 -14.61 -71.25
CA VAL A 75 1.29 -14.11 -72.54
C VAL A 75 2.79 -13.86 -72.42
N PHE A 76 3.56 -14.75 -73.01
CA PHE A 76 4.98 -14.55 -73.18
C PHE A 76 5.22 -13.57 -74.34
N LEU A 77 6.09 -12.59 -74.12
CA LEU A 77 6.50 -11.61 -75.13
C LEU A 77 7.73 -12.13 -75.92
N VAL A 78 7.76 -13.41 -76.30
CA VAL A 78 8.65 -13.81 -77.39
C VAL A 78 7.87 -13.70 -78.68
N ASP A 79 8.34 -12.78 -79.50
CA ASP A 79 7.95 -12.71 -80.89
C ASP A 79 8.56 -13.91 -81.62
N THR A 80 7.78 -14.98 -81.71
CA THR A 80 8.17 -16.23 -82.38
C THR A 80 8.51 -15.99 -83.85
N LEU A 81 7.84 -15.03 -84.50
CA LEU A 81 8.08 -14.71 -85.89
C LEU A 81 9.43 -13.99 -86.06
N ALA A 82 9.71 -12.98 -85.23
CA ALA A 82 10.99 -12.29 -85.25
C ALA A 82 12.16 -13.24 -84.93
N LEU A 83 11.96 -14.18 -83.99
CA LEU A 83 12.99 -15.17 -83.64
C LEU A 83 13.28 -16.14 -84.80
N VAL A 84 12.23 -16.66 -85.46
CA VAL A 84 12.39 -17.50 -86.66
C VAL A 84 13.11 -16.74 -87.77
N ARG A 85 12.70 -15.49 -88.05
CA ARG A 85 13.34 -14.65 -89.09
C ARG A 85 14.79 -14.33 -88.78
N SER A 86 15.12 -14.14 -87.50
CA SER A 86 16.50 -13.95 -87.07
C SER A 86 17.35 -15.20 -87.26
N LEU A 87 16.80 -16.39 -87.00
CA LEU A 87 17.52 -17.66 -87.22
C LEU A 87 17.72 -17.94 -88.71
N GLU A 88 16.70 -17.68 -89.54
CA GLU A 88 16.78 -17.78 -91.00
C GLU A 88 17.85 -16.83 -91.57
N ALA A 89 17.94 -15.59 -91.06
CA ALA A 89 18.97 -14.62 -91.46
C ALA A 89 20.40 -15.07 -91.12
N GLN A 90 20.57 -15.96 -90.14
CA GLN A 90 21.85 -16.57 -89.77
C GLN A 90 22.12 -17.88 -90.52
N GLY A 91 21.31 -18.22 -91.53
CA GLY A 91 21.50 -19.39 -92.38
C GLY A 91 20.84 -20.68 -91.88
N VAL A 92 19.99 -20.61 -90.85
CA VAL A 92 19.23 -21.77 -90.37
C VAL A 92 18.05 -22.06 -91.31
N PRO A 93 17.88 -23.31 -91.80
CA PRO A 93 16.71 -23.68 -92.60
C PRO A 93 15.39 -23.43 -91.86
N SER A 94 14.38 -22.91 -92.57
CA SER A 94 13.09 -22.48 -92.00
C SER A 94 12.45 -23.50 -91.05
N LYS A 95 12.40 -24.79 -91.45
CA LYS A 95 11.86 -25.88 -90.60
C LYS A 95 12.65 -26.10 -89.30
N GLN A 96 13.97 -25.90 -89.33
CA GLN A 96 14.81 -26.04 -88.15
C GLN A 96 14.69 -24.80 -87.25
N ALA A 97 14.59 -23.60 -87.83
CA ALA A 97 14.35 -22.36 -87.10
C ALA A 97 13.01 -22.40 -86.34
N GLU A 98 11.97 -22.95 -86.96
CA GLU A 98 10.66 -23.17 -86.34
C GLU A 98 10.73 -24.19 -85.20
N ALA A 99 11.40 -25.33 -85.40
CA ALA A 99 11.57 -26.36 -84.37
C ALA A 99 12.36 -25.85 -83.15
N ILE A 100 13.45 -25.11 -83.37
CA ILE A 100 14.26 -24.49 -82.31
C ILE A 100 13.41 -23.46 -81.55
N THR A 101 12.69 -22.60 -82.27
CA THR A 101 11.80 -21.61 -81.66
C THR A 101 10.70 -22.27 -80.82
N SER A 102 10.15 -23.38 -81.28
CA SER A 102 9.15 -24.17 -80.53
C SER A 102 9.73 -24.72 -79.22
N ALA A 103 10.90 -25.36 -79.27
CA ALA A 103 11.56 -25.92 -78.08
C ALA A 103 11.93 -24.84 -77.06
N ILE A 104 12.41 -23.68 -77.52
CA ILE A 104 12.71 -22.53 -76.65
C ILE A 104 11.42 -22.02 -75.99
N THR A 105 10.34 -21.89 -76.75
CA THR A 105 9.05 -21.43 -76.23
C THR A 105 8.49 -22.39 -75.18
N GLU A 106 8.65 -23.70 -75.36
CA GLU A 106 8.24 -24.73 -74.41
C GLU A 106 9.02 -24.64 -73.09
N VAL A 107 10.37 -24.64 -73.14
CA VAL A 107 11.22 -24.52 -71.94
C VAL A 107 10.96 -23.22 -71.18
N LEU A 108 10.69 -22.12 -71.88
CA LEU A 108 10.37 -20.82 -71.27
C LEU A 108 9.00 -20.83 -70.59
N ASN A 109 8.00 -21.49 -71.18
CA ASN A 109 6.68 -21.64 -70.56
C ASN A 109 6.77 -22.47 -69.28
N ASP A 110 7.50 -23.59 -69.30
CA ASP A 110 7.69 -24.46 -68.13
C ASP A 110 8.46 -23.75 -67.02
N SER A 111 9.53 -23.02 -67.38
CA SER A 111 10.32 -22.23 -66.44
C SER A 111 9.48 -21.14 -65.78
N LEU A 112 8.60 -20.48 -66.54
CA LEU A 112 7.72 -19.43 -66.02
C LEU A 112 6.60 -19.99 -65.13
N GLU A 113 6.03 -21.15 -65.47
CA GLU A 113 5.06 -21.87 -64.61
C GLU A 113 5.71 -22.18 -63.26
N ASN A 114 6.91 -22.76 -63.28
CA ASN A 114 7.65 -23.12 -62.08
C ASN A 114 7.97 -21.90 -61.19
N VAL A 115 8.40 -20.79 -61.80
CA VAL A 115 8.66 -19.54 -61.07
C VAL A 115 7.35 -18.93 -60.52
N ALA A 116 6.24 -18.99 -61.28
CA ALA A 116 4.95 -18.48 -60.84
C ALA A 116 4.42 -19.20 -59.59
N HIS A 117 4.72 -20.49 -59.40
CA HIS A 117 4.37 -21.23 -58.18
C HIS A 117 5.07 -20.71 -56.91
N THR A 118 6.15 -19.94 -57.04
CA THR A 118 6.86 -19.34 -55.89
C THR A 118 6.26 -18.00 -55.48
N PHE A 119 5.43 -17.39 -56.34
CA PHE A 119 4.81 -16.10 -56.08
C PHE A 119 3.37 -16.25 -55.61
N VAL A 120 2.97 -15.32 -54.73
CA VAL A 120 1.57 -15.20 -54.27
C VAL A 120 0.86 -14.20 -55.17
N SER A 121 -0.39 -14.51 -55.55
CA SER A 121 -1.19 -13.58 -56.34
C SER A 121 -1.53 -12.32 -55.54
N LYS A 122 -1.68 -11.17 -56.22
CA LYS A 122 -2.03 -9.92 -55.55
C LYS A 122 -3.33 -10.03 -54.72
N GLY A 123 -4.35 -10.71 -55.26
CA GLY A 123 -5.62 -10.91 -54.55
C GLY A 123 -5.48 -11.80 -53.31
N GLN A 124 -4.62 -12.83 -53.35
CA GLN A 124 -4.36 -13.66 -52.18
C GLN A 124 -3.58 -12.90 -51.11
N MET A 125 -2.61 -12.07 -51.51
CA MET A 125 -1.86 -11.21 -50.59
C MET A 125 -2.76 -10.17 -49.92
N GLU A 126 -3.64 -9.53 -50.68
CA GLU A 126 -4.63 -8.57 -50.15
C GLU A 126 -5.58 -9.23 -49.16
N LYS A 127 -6.08 -10.43 -49.47
CA LYS A 127 -6.92 -11.21 -48.55
C LYS A 127 -6.20 -11.50 -47.22
N VAL A 128 -4.94 -11.92 -47.27
CA VAL A 128 -4.15 -12.19 -46.06
C VAL A 128 -3.94 -10.91 -45.25
N SER A 129 -3.63 -9.78 -45.93
CA SER A 129 -3.51 -8.47 -45.29
C SER A 129 -4.79 -8.07 -44.56
N MET A 130 -5.96 -8.18 -45.23
CA MET A 130 -7.24 -7.84 -44.63
C MET A 130 -7.55 -8.70 -43.39
N VAL A 131 -7.25 -10.00 -43.43
CA VAL A 131 -7.44 -10.89 -42.27
C VAL A 131 -6.49 -10.51 -41.13
N GLN A 132 -5.23 -10.20 -41.45
CA GLN A 132 -4.25 -9.76 -40.46
C GLN A 132 -4.68 -8.45 -39.78
N ASP A 133 -5.14 -7.47 -40.57
CA ASP A 133 -5.62 -6.17 -40.07
C ASP A 133 -6.86 -6.34 -39.19
N ALA A 134 -7.80 -7.21 -39.59
CA ALA A 134 -8.98 -7.53 -38.79
C ALA A 134 -8.62 -8.20 -37.45
N ASN A 135 -7.68 -9.15 -37.46
CA ASN A 135 -7.20 -9.80 -36.24
C ASN A 135 -6.48 -8.83 -35.31
N LEU A 136 -5.65 -7.94 -35.87
CA LEU A 136 -4.96 -6.90 -35.10
C LEU A 136 -5.96 -5.93 -34.47
N SER A 137 -6.96 -5.49 -35.24
CA SER A 137 -8.03 -4.63 -34.74
C SER A 137 -8.82 -5.30 -33.60
N LYS A 138 -9.18 -6.57 -33.76
CA LYS A 138 -9.86 -7.35 -32.71
C LYS A 138 -8.99 -7.46 -31.45
N PHE A 139 -7.73 -7.86 -31.60
CA PHE A 139 -6.78 -7.96 -30.48
C PHE A 139 -6.65 -6.62 -29.75
N LYS A 140 -6.53 -5.51 -30.49
CA LYS A 140 -6.47 -4.17 -29.89
C LYS A 140 -7.73 -3.88 -29.06
N SER A 141 -8.91 -4.17 -29.59
CA SER A 141 -10.17 -3.94 -28.87
C SER A 141 -10.30 -4.80 -27.60
N GLU A 142 -9.84 -6.06 -27.65
CA GLU A 142 -9.84 -6.95 -26.48
C GLU A 142 -8.86 -6.47 -25.40
N VAL A 143 -7.67 -6.00 -25.80
CA VAL A 143 -6.68 -5.43 -24.87
C VAL A 143 -7.21 -4.15 -24.22
N GLU A 144 -7.78 -3.24 -25.01
CA GLU A 144 -8.34 -1.99 -24.52
C GLU A 144 -9.51 -2.24 -23.55
N SER A 145 -10.44 -3.12 -23.92
CA SER A 145 -11.55 -3.51 -23.07
C SER A 145 -11.10 -4.19 -21.77
N SER A 146 -10.12 -5.08 -21.85
CA SER A 146 -9.53 -5.73 -20.68
C SER A 146 -8.85 -4.72 -19.75
N GLN A 147 -8.07 -3.79 -20.32
CA GLN A 147 -7.39 -2.74 -19.56
C GLN A 147 -8.40 -1.83 -18.84
N GLU A 148 -9.46 -1.39 -19.54
CA GLU A 148 -10.51 -0.56 -18.96
C GLU A 148 -11.24 -1.31 -17.83
N HIS A 149 -11.57 -2.59 -18.03
CA HIS A 149 -12.20 -3.42 -17.01
C HIS A 149 -11.31 -3.57 -15.76
N HIS A 150 -10.03 -3.90 -15.94
CA HIS A 150 -9.09 -4.03 -14.83
C HIS A 150 -8.89 -2.70 -14.09
N PHE A 151 -8.82 -1.58 -14.81
CA PHE A 151 -8.71 -0.26 -14.22
C PHE A 151 -9.96 0.09 -13.40
N SER A 152 -11.16 -0.14 -13.95
CA SER A 152 -12.43 0.09 -13.26
C SER A 152 -12.55 -0.77 -11.99
N LEU A 153 -12.16 -2.04 -12.06
CA LEU A 153 -12.14 -2.95 -10.91
C LEU A 153 -11.19 -2.45 -9.83
N LEU A 154 -9.95 -2.11 -10.19
CA LEU A 154 -8.95 -1.60 -9.25
C LEU A 154 -9.39 -0.27 -8.62
N GLN A 155 -9.99 0.62 -9.39
CA GLN A 155 -10.53 1.88 -8.89
C GLN A 155 -11.64 1.63 -7.87
N ARG A 156 -12.58 0.72 -8.17
CA ARG A 156 -13.67 0.33 -7.26
C ARG A 156 -13.14 -0.31 -5.97
N GLU A 157 -12.15 -1.19 -6.06
CA GLU A 157 -11.53 -1.82 -4.89
C GLU A 157 -10.75 -0.80 -4.04
N THR A 158 -10.02 0.11 -4.67
CA THR A 158 -9.32 1.19 -3.99
C THR A 158 -10.29 2.10 -3.24
N GLU A 159 -11.41 2.47 -3.87
CA GLU A 159 -12.43 3.29 -3.24
C GLU A 159 -13.13 2.55 -2.10
N LYS A 160 -13.40 1.24 -2.26
CA LYS A 160 -13.93 0.41 -1.18
C LYS A 160 -12.98 0.38 0.02
N LEU A 161 -11.69 0.08 -0.21
CA LEU A 161 -10.68 0.05 0.86
C LEU A 161 -10.53 1.41 1.53
N ARG A 162 -10.58 2.51 0.77
CA ARG A 162 -10.56 3.87 1.30
C ARG A 162 -11.74 4.12 2.26
N ASN A 163 -12.94 3.71 1.87
CA ASN A 163 -14.14 3.84 2.71
C ASN A 163 -14.07 2.97 3.97
N ASP A 164 -13.56 1.74 3.86
CA ASP A 164 -13.35 0.85 5.00
C ASP A 164 -12.33 1.44 5.99
N ILE A 165 -11.24 2.06 5.49
CA ILE A 165 -10.25 2.77 6.32
C ILE A 165 -10.89 3.95 7.06
N GLU A 166 -11.67 4.77 6.38
CA GLU A 166 -12.30 5.93 7.02
C GLU A 166 -13.33 5.50 8.07
N LYS A 167 -14.10 4.44 7.79
CA LYS A 167 -15.01 3.84 8.76
C LYS A 167 -14.28 3.36 10.01
N MET A 168 -13.24 2.52 9.85
CA MET A 168 -12.43 2.04 10.98
C MET A 168 -11.81 3.20 11.77
N ARG A 169 -11.32 4.24 11.08
CA ARG A 169 -10.77 5.43 11.71
C ARG A 169 -11.81 6.16 12.57
N SER A 170 -13.04 6.28 12.10
CA SER A 170 -14.14 6.89 12.86
C SER A 170 -14.54 6.07 14.08
N GLU A 171 -14.65 4.74 13.94
CA GLU A 171 -14.96 3.82 15.03
C GLU A 171 -13.87 3.84 16.11
N LEU A 172 -12.60 3.82 15.72
CA LEU A 172 -11.48 3.90 16.65
C LEU A 172 -11.46 5.21 17.42
N ARG A 173 -11.73 6.35 16.76
CA ARG A 173 -11.85 7.64 17.44
C ARG A 173 -12.97 7.63 18.47
N TYR A 174 -14.14 7.09 18.10
CA TYR A 174 -15.26 6.97 19.01
C TYR A 174 -14.92 6.10 20.23
N GLU A 175 -14.30 4.95 20.04
CA GLU A 175 -13.91 4.06 21.15
C GLU A 175 -12.83 4.72 22.04
N ILE A 176 -11.87 5.45 21.46
CA ILE A 176 -10.89 6.23 22.24
C ILE A 176 -11.59 7.29 23.09
N ASP A 177 -12.50 8.06 22.51
CA ASP A 177 -13.23 9.12 23.22
C ASP A 177 -14.10 8.53 24.33
N LYS A 178 -14.77 7.41 24.05
CA LYS A 178 -15.60 6.67 25.00
C LYS A 178 -14.80 6.13 26.18
N VAL A 179 -13.67 5.47 25.92
CA VAL A 179 -12.78 4.95 26.98
C VAL A 179 -12.19 6.11 27.79
N THR A 180 -11.76 7.18 27.13
CA THR A 180 -11.20 8.37 27.80
C THR A 180 -12.24 9.05 28.70
N ALA A 181 -13.47 9.21 28.22
CA ALA A 181 -14.57 9.75 29.01
C ALA A 181 -14.93 8.83 30.19
N GLY A 182 -14.96 7.51 29.96
CA GLY A 182 -15.16 6.50 31.00
C GLY A 182 -14.11 6.56 32.09
N GLN A 183 -12.82 6.57 31.73
CA GLN A 183 -11.71 6.69 32.68
C GLN A 183 -11.77 8.01 33.47
N ARG A 184 -12.10 9.13 32.80
CA ARG A 184 -12.24 10.42 33.48
C ARG A 184 -13.41 10.39 34.48
N LEU A 185 -14.53 9.77 34.14
CA LEU A 185 -15.65 9.60 35.07
C LEU A 185 -15.24 8.76 36.27
N ASP A 186 -14.61 7.62 36.04
CA ASP A 186 -14.18 6.69 37.08
C ASP A 186 -13.25 7.36 38.11
N LEU A 187 -12.25 8.10 37.62
CA LEU A 187 -11.35 8.89 38.47
C LEU A 187 -12.09 9.98 39.26
N ASN A 188 -13.11 10.61 38.68
CA ASN A 188 -13.87 11.64 39.39
C ASN A 188 -14.77 11.03 40.47
N LEU A 189 -15.37 9.87 40.22
CA LEU A 189 -16.14 9.13 41.22
C LEU A 189 -15.26 8.65 42.36
N GLU A 190 -14.11 8.06 42.07
CA GLU A 190 -13.18 7.60 43.10
C GLU A 190 -12.60 8.76 43.91
N ARG A 191 -12.31 9.90 43.26
CA ARG A 191 -11.92 11.14 43.95
C ARG A 191 -13.04 11.67 44.86
N GLY A 192 -14.30 11.54 44.43
CA GLY A 192 -15.47 11.85 45.25
C GLY A 192 -15.52 10.95 46.49
N ARG A 193 -15.43 9.64 46.28
CA ARG A 193 -15.45 8.63 47.35
C ARG A 193 -14.33 8.82 48.38
N ILE A 194 -13.11 9.10 47.92
CA ILE A 194 -11.97 9.41 48.80
C ILE A 194 -12.23 10.68 49.62
N ARG A 195 -12.84 11.71 49.02
CA ARG A 195 -13.19 12.94 49.75
C ARG A 195 -14.22 12.65 50.83
N ASP A 196 -15.26 11.89 50.52
CA ASP A 196 -16.31 11.56 51.50
C ASP A 196 -15.74 10.73 52.65
N GLU A 197 -14.93 9.71 52.36
CA GLU A 197 -14.21 8.91 53.36
C GLU A 197 -13.30 9.78 54.24
N LEU A 198 -12.54 10.70 53.63
CA LEU A 198 -11.69 11.64 54.36
C LEU A 198 -12.52 12.55 55.29
N THR A 199 -13.68 13.03 54.83
CA THR A 199 -14.56 13.84 55.69
C THR A 199 -15.15 13.03 56.85
N ASN A 200 -15.50 11.76 56.61
CA ASN A 200 -15.98 10.86 57.66
C ASN A 200 -14.90 10.61 58.72
N GLN A 201 -13.68 10.24 58.29
CA GLN A 201 -12.56 10.03 59.21
C GLN A 201 -12.20 11.29 60.00
N ASN A 202 -12.27 12.47 59.38
CA ASN A 202 -12.05 13.73 60.09
C ASN A 202 -13.13 14.02 61.14
N ALA A 203 -14.39 13.67 60.85
CA ALA A 203 -15.50 13.79 61.80
C ALA A 203 -15.35 12.81 62.98
N GLU A 204 -14.98 11.56 62.70
CA GLU A 204 -14.67 10.55 63.72
C GLU A 204 -13.49 10.98 64.60
N THR A 205 -12.41 11.47 64.00
CA THR A 205 -11.23 12.00 64.70
C THR A 205 -11.64 13.15 65.62
N THR A 206 -12.42 14.11 65.11
CA THR A 206 -12.92 15.24 65.90
C THR A 206 -13.83 14.77 67.05
N ASN A 207 -14.67 13.75 66.82
CA ASN A 207 -15.51 13.17 67.87
C ASN A 207 -14.67 12.53 68.98
N LEU A 208 -13.64 11.77 68.61
CA LEU A 208 -12.71 11.12 69.55
C LEU A 208 -11.91 12.16 70.33
N THR A 209 -11.38 13.20 69.68
CA THR A 209 -10.71 14.32 70.36
C THR A 209 -11.63 14.99 71.38
N ASN A 210 -12.87 15.29 70.99
CA ASN A 210 -13.85 15.88 71.91
C ASN A 210 -14.20 14.94 73.09
N LYS A 211 -14.24 13.63 72.88
CA LYS A 211 -14.43 12.64 73.96
C LYS A 211 -13.24 12.63 74.91
N LEU A 212 -12.02 12.58 74.37
CA LEU A 212 -10.79 12.63 75.16
C LEU A 212 -10.71 13.91 75.99
N ASP A 213 -11.02 15.08 75.41
CA ASP A 213 -11.02 16.34 76.15
C ASP A 213 -12.03 16.31 77.31
N ARG A 214 -13.23 15.75 77.10
CA ARG A 214 -14.23 15.58 78.17
C ARG A 214 -13.72 14.65 79.27
N GLU A 215 -13.11 13.53 78.92
CA GLU A 215 -12.52 12.59 79.89
C GLU A 215 -11.37 13.23 80.67
N ILE A 216 -10.50 14.01 80.02
CA ILE A 216 -9.42 14.77 80.67
C ILE A 216 -10.01 15.77 81.68
N HIS A 217 -11.04 16.53 81.29
CA HIS A 217 -11.70 17.47 82.20
C HIS A 217 -12.37 16.76 83.38
N ALA A 218 -13.03 15.63 83.15
CA ALA A 218 -13.63 14.83 84.20
C ALA A 218 -12.60 14.26 85.18
N LEU A 219 -11.51 13.68 84.68
CA LEU A 219 -10.40 13.17 85.50
C LEU A 219 -9.74 14.28 86.30
N ARG A 220 -9.55 15.46 85.71
CA ARG A 220 -9.01 16.63 86.41
C ARG A 220 -9.91 17.07 87.55
N ALA A 221 -11.23 17.13 87.32
CA ALA A 221 -12.20 17.46 88.38
C ALA A 221 -12.21 16.43 89.50
N GLN A 222 -12.15 15.12 89.18
CA GLN A 222 -12.03 14.05 90.17
C GLN A 222 -10.73 14.15 90.97
N LEU A 223 -9.61 14.47 90.33
CA LEU A 223 -8.32 14.67 90.98
C LEU A 223 -8.34 15.88 91.92
N GLU A 224 -8.96 17.00 91.50
CA GLU A 224 -9.14 18.16 92.37
C GLU A 224 -10.01 17.84 93.59
N ALA A 225 -11.12 17.12 93.42
CA ALA A 225 -11.96 16.65 94.52
C ALA A 225 -11.20 15.73 95.49
N ALA A 226 -10.48 14.72 94.97
CA ALA A 226 -9.67 13.81 95.77
C ALA A 226 -8.56 14.55 96.54
N LYS A 227 -7.95 15.58 95.93
CA LYS A 227 -6.99 16.46 96.62
C LYS A 227 -7.62 17.14 97.84
N TYR A 228 -8.85 17.67 97.70
CA TYR A 228 -9.56 18.28 98.83
C TYR A 228 -9.91 17.27 99.93
N ASP A 229 -10.28 16.04 99.57
CA ASP A 229 -10.54 14.98 100.55
C ASP A 229 -9.29 14.63 101.36
N VAL A 230 -8.12 14.51 100.71
CA VAL A 230 -6.84 14.28 101.41
C VAL A 230 -6.51 15.44 102.35
N ILE A 231 -6.66 16.69 101.89
CA ILE A 231 -6.45 17.88 102.74
C ILE A 231 -7.37 17.84 103.96
N LYS A 232 -8.65 17.48 103.78
CA LYS A 232 -9.63 17.37 104.87
C LYS A 232 -9.24 16.32 105.91
N VAL A 233 -8.75 15.15 105.46
CA VAL A 233 -8.26 14.09 106.35
C VAL A 233 -7.03 14.55 107.13
N CYS A 234 -6.06 15.20 106.48
CA CYS A 234 -4.87 15.74 107.15
C CYS A 234 -5.20 16.77 108.23
N ILE A 235 -6.16 17.67 107.98
CA ILE A 235 -6.59 18.66 108.98
C ILE A 235 -7.26 17.95 110.17
N GLY A 236 -8.13 16.97 109.91
CA GLY A 236 -8.80 16.20 110.95
C GLY A 236 -7.85 15.38 111.83
N THR A 237 -6.85 14.73 111.23
CA THR A 237 -5.85 13.95 111.99
C THR A 237 -4.92 14.85 112.78
N LEU A 238 -4.46 15.97 112.22
CA LEU A 238 -3.65 16.96 112.93
C LEU A 238 -4.39 17.49 114.17
N ALA A 239 -5.66 17.88 114.00
CA ALA A 239 -6.50 18.34 115.12
C ALA A 239 -6.72 17.25 116.19
N SER A 240 -6.93 15.99 115.79
CA SER A 240 -7.07 14.86 116.72
C SER A 240 -5.78 14.62 117.52
N ILE A 241 -4.61 14.68 116.89
CA ILE A 241 -3.32 14.51 117.57
C ILE A 241 -3.12 15.65 118.57
N SER A 242 -3.40 16.91 118.17
CA SER A 242 -3.32 18.07 119.07
C SER A 242 -4.28 17.95 120.27
N ALA A 243 -5.51 17.48 120.05
CA ALA A 243 -6.49 17.28 121.12
C ALA A 243 -6.02 16.20 122.13
N VAL A 244 -5.50 15.08 121.64
CA VAL A 244 -4.93 14.02 122.48
C VAL A 244 -3.71 14.54 123.26
N GLY A 245 -2.82 15.29 122.61
CA GLY A 245 -1.66 15.91 123.26
C GLY A 245 -2.06 16.86 124.39
N LEU A 246 -3.05 17.73 124.16
CA LEU A 246 -3.57 18.63 125.19
C LEU A 246 -4.25 17.87 126.34
N ALA A 247 -4.97 16.79 126.05
CA ALA A 247 -5.59 15.96 127.08
C ALA A 247 -4.53 15.30 127.99
N ILE A 248 -3.42 14.82 127.42
CA ILE A 248 -2.30 14.27 128.19
C ILE A 248 -1.65 15.34 129.07
N VAL A 249 -1.37 16.53 128.53
CA VAL A 249 -0.78 17.64 129.31
C VAL A 249 -1.68 18.01 130.50
N ARG A 250 -3.02 18.00 130.32
CA ARG A 250 -3.97 18.24 131.42
C ARG A 250 -3.98 17.16 132.52
N ILE A 251 -3.56 15.93 132.22
CA ILE A 251 -3.50 14.86 133.23
C ILE A 251 -2.18 14.93 134.04
N PHE A 252 -1.11 15.43 133.42
CA PHE A 252 0.22 15.50 134.04
C PHE A 252 0.51 16.82 134.80
N LEU A 253 -0.30 17.86 134.62
CA LEU A 253 -0.16 19.18 135.24
C LEU A 253 -1.28 19.40 136.26
#